data_AF-A0AAP9YFN2-F1
#
_entry.id   AF-A0AAP9YFN2-F1
#
_cell.length_a   1.000
_cell.length_b   1.000
_cell.length_c   1.000
_cell.angle_alpha   90.00
_cell.angle_beta   90.00
_cell.angle_gamma   90.00
#
_symmetry.space_group_name_H-M   'P 1'
#
loop_
_entity.id
_entity.type
_entity.pdbx_description
1 polymer ?
#
loop_
_entity_poly.entity_id
_entity_poly.type
_entity_poly.pdbx_seq_one_letter_code
_entity_poly.pdbx_strand_id
1 'polypeptide(L)'
;MLDTRRGAAGAALLLLAQGTAQAGGFIEDSQGSLTLRNFYFDRDYKGESNISARREWAQGFILNLKSGFTEGPVGFGLDLQGMLGVQLDSSRDRVGTGLLPVQRGSGEAAQEYSELGITGKVRYSKTELHVGTVMPRLPILISSPARLLWQTFRGGHLRSQDIQGLSLQGGYLNRMNQRDSTDYQKITIAAPNGRFDGTAESDEFIFLGSDYALTKALTLSYYHARLDEIYQQNYLGAIHQFKLGPGEFKTDFRWFLSDEEGDGKAGSVDNQYVGVAFGYKLGGHRLTVGGALSSGDSAMPYIAGSEPHLISEYALSSEFLNADEHYWNVRYDYDFAAVGIPGLTGMLRFMRGTNVELPERLGGSGQSESERDLELSYVVQSGPLKNVALRVRNARYQNSFAANATMRDDNETRVNVDYTWKLW
;
A
#
# COMPACT_ATOMS: atom_id res chain seq x y z
N MET A 1 -4.67 -40.82 -28.84
CA MET A 1 -4.23 -40.32 -30.16
C MET A 1 -4.88 -38.95 -30.34
N LEU A 2 -4.16 -37.86 -30.07
CA LEU A 2 -3.38 -37.10 -31.08
C LEU A 2 -4.31 -36.69 -32.23
N ASP A 3 -4.64 -35.42 -32.50
CA ASP A 3 -3.67 -34.37 -32.75
C ASP A 3 -4.23 -32.92 -32.67
N THR A 4 -3.33 -32.07 -32.18
CA THR A 4 -3.05 -30.66 -32.51
C THR A 4 -3.89 -29.91 -33.56
N ARG A 5 -4.27 -28.67 -33.23
CA ARG A 5 -3.99 -27.49 -34.08
C ARG A 5 -3.65 -26.25 -33.25
N ARG A 6 -2.39 -25.83 -33.36
CA ARG A 6 -1.86 -24.49 -33.09
C ARG A 6 -1.99 -23.62 -34.34
N GLY A 7 -1.93 -22.30 -34.16
CA GLY A 7 -1.59 -21.31 -35.19
C GLY A 7 -2.59 -20.15 -35.23
N ALA A 8 -2.22 -18.88 -35.34
CA ALA A 8 -0.92 -18.26 -35.56
C ALA A 8 -1.04 -16.75 -35.26
N ALA A 9 0.13 -16.12 -35.14
CA ALA A 9 0.32 -14.68 -35.05
C ALA A 9 -0.18 -13.92 -36.29
N GLY A 10 -0.49 -12.63 -36.12
CA GLY A 10 -0.69 -11.68 -37.20
C GLY A 10 -0.34 -10.27 -36.71
N ALA A 11 0.85 -9.79 -37.08
CA ALA A 11 1.20 -8.38 -37.02
C ALA A 11 0.55 -7.65 -38.21
N ALA A 12 0.01 -6.45 -37.97
CA ALA A 12 -0.25 -5.46 -39.02
C ALA A 12 -0.07 -4.05 -38.45
N LEU A 13 0.88 -3.32 -39.03
CA LEU A 13 1.05 -1.88 -38.86
C LEU A 13 -0.18 -1.13 -39.38
N LEU A 14 -0.64 -0.13 -38.62
CA LEU A 14 -1.36 1.04 -39.16
C LEU A 14 -0.72 2.29 -38.54
N LEU A 15 0.21 2.89 -39.27
CA LEU A 15 0.47 4.32 -39.23
C LEU A 15 -0.71 5.00 -39.93
N LEU A 16 -1.47 5.82 -39.22
CA LEU A 16 -2.09 7.08 -39.68
C LEU A 16 -3.04 7.65 -38.60
N ALA A 17 -3.05 8.99 -38.52
CA ALA A 17 -3.81 9.87 -37.63
C ALA A 17 -3.25 10.05 -36.20
N GLN A 18 -2.45 11.10 -36.05
CA GLN A 18 -2.49 11.94 -34.84
C GLN A 18 -3.89 12.56 -34.74
N GLY A 19 -4.87 11.75 -34.35
CA GLY A 19 -6.06 12.29 -33.74
C GLY A 19 -5.62 12.81 -32.38
N THR A 20 -5.65 14.13 -32.18
CA THR A 20 -6.04 14.63 -30.88
C THR A 20 -7.34 13.91 -30.56
N ALA A 21 -7.30 12.87 -29.74
CA ALA A 21 -8.52 12.38 -29.11
C ALA A 21 -9.11 13.64 -28.48
N GLN A 22 -10.21 14.12 -29.04
CA GLN A 22 -10.96 15.24 -28.50
C GLN A 22 -11.31 14.77 -27.09
N ALA A 23 -10.56 15.27 -26.10
CA ALA A 23 -10.95 15.10 -24.71
C ALA A 23 -12.38 15.62 -24.67
N GLY A 24 -13.32 14.82 -24.16
CA GLY A 24 -14.72 15.22 -24.11
C GLY A 24 -14.89 16.59 -23.45
N GLY A 25 -13.98 16.93 -22.54
CA GLY A 25 -13.89 18.22 -21.89
C GLY A 25 -13.85 18.06 -20.37
N PHE A 26 -13.92 19.18 -19.66
CA PHE A 26 -13.84 19.19 -18.20
C PHE A 26 -15.00 18.41 -17.54
N ILE A 27 -16.20 18.44 -18.12
CA ILE A 27 -17.40 17.77 -17.56
C ILE A 27 -17.66 16.44 -18.24
N GLU A 28 -17.47 16.36 -19.54
CA GLU A 28 -17.84 15.24 -20.39
C GLU A 28 -16.96 14.02 -20.13
N ASP A 29 -15.68 14.23 -19.80
CA ASP A 29 -14.75 13.16 -19.37
C ASP A 29 -14.70 13.01 -17.84
N SER A 30 -15.58 13.71 -17.11
CA SER A 30 -15.59 13.62 -15.65
C SER A 30 -16.09 12.26 -15.16
N GLN A 31 -15.64 11.88 -13.97
CA GLN A 31 -16.02 10.64 -13.31
C GLN A 31 -16.40 10.91 -11.87
N GLY A 32 -17.54 10.39 -11.45
CA GLY A 32 -17.99 10.41 -10.06
C GLY A 32 -18.11 9.00 -9.49
N SER A 33 -17.56 8.76 -8.31
CA SER A 33 -17.79 7.51 -7.58
C SER A 33 -17.97 7.74 -6.08
N LEU A 34 -18.81 6.90 -5.47
CA LEU A 34 -19.00 6.82 -4.03
C LEU A 34 -18.72 5.38 -3.57
N THR A 35 -17.67 5.19 -2.78
CA THR A 35 -17.39 3.91 -2.13
C THR A 35 -17.97 3.91 -0.72
N LEU A 36 -18.80 2.92 -0.44
CA LEU A 36 -19.30 2.57 0.88
C LEU A 36 -18.42 1.44 1.42
N ARG A 37 -17.84 1.61 2.61
CA ARG A 37 -16.99 0.61 3.25
C ARG A 37 -17.44 0.35 4.68
N ASN A 38 -17.89 -0.86 4.96
CA ASN A 38 -18.08 -1.32 6.32
C ASN A 38 -16.82 -2.08 6.76
N PHE A 39 -16.23 -1.73 7.90
CA PHE A 39 -14.96 -2.31 8.34
C PHE A 39 -15.01 -2.67 9.84
N TYR A 40 -15.03 -3.97 10.13
CA TYR A 40 -14.73 -4.51 11.46
C TYR A 40 -13.25 -4.90 11.57
N PHE A 41 -12.57 -4.41 12.60
CA PHE A 41 -11.18 -4.73 12.92
C PHE A 41 -11.10 -5.24 14.35
N ASP A 42 -10.39 -6.35 14.56
CA ASP A 42 -10.15 -6.93 15.87
C ASP A 42 -8.75 -7.53 15.94
N ARG A 43 -7.86 -6.90 16.71
CA ARG A 43 -6.56 -7.46 17.07
C ARG A 43 -6.60 -7.83 18.54
N ASP A 44 -6.71 -9.13 18.80
CA ASP A 44 -6.81 -9.72 20.13
C ASP A 44 -5.42 -10.18 20.58
N TYR A 45 -4.79 -9.41 21.47
CA TYR A 45 -3.42 -9.65 21.93
C TYR A 45 -3.36 -10.84 22.88
N LYS A 46 -2.24 -11.55 22.85
CA LYS A 46 -1.97 -12.72 23.68
C LYS A 46 -0.90 -12.41 24.72
N GLY A 47 -0.97 -13.11 25.85
CA GLY A 47 -0.09 -12.88 26.99
C GLY A 47 -0.55 -11.74 27.90
N GLU A 48 0.35 -11.32 28.80
CA GLU A 48 0.09 -10.23 29.74
C GLU A 48 0.21 -8.88 29.02
N SER A 49 -0.85 -8.06 29.09
CA SER A 49 -0.89 -6.75 28.44
C SER A 49 -1.85 -5.83 29.19
N ASN A 50 -1.50 -4.54 29.26
CA ASN A 50 -2.41 -3.49 29.72
C ASN A 50 -3.55 -3.19 28.74
N ILE A 51 -3.43 -3.66 27.49
CA ILE A 51 -4.41 -3.55 26.42
C ILE A 51 -4.66 -4.95 25.87
N SER A 52 -5.80 -5.55 26.18
CA SER A 52 -6.13 -6.92 25.74
C SER A 52 -6.48 -6.99 24.25
N ALA A 53 -7.07 -5.93 23.67
CA ALA A 53 -7.40 -5.89 22.26
C ALA A 53 -7.42 -4.46 21.70
N ARG A 54 -7.23 -4.33 20.39
CA ARG A 54 -7.66 -3.15 19.61
C ARG A 54 -8.81 -3.60 18.72
N ARG A 55 -10.02 -3.09 18.95
CA ARG A 55 -11.25 -3.58 18.30
C ARG A 55 -12.24 -2.46 18.07
N GLU A 56 -12.57 -2.23 16.81
CA GLU A 56 -13.49 -1.18 16.38
C GLU A 56 -14.28 -1.64 15.15
N TRP A 57 -15.50 -1.11 15.03
CA TRP A 57 -16.35 -1.28 13.87
C TRP A 57 -16.79 0.09 13.36
N ALA A 58 -16.60 0.34 12.06
CA ALA A 58 -16.92 1.64 11.47
C ALA A 58 -17.49 1.52 10.06
N GLN A 59 -18.22 2.56 9.65
CA GLN A 59 -18.73 2.77 8.31
C GLN A 59 -18.02 3.97 7.66
N GLY A 60 -17.50 3.78 6.47
CA GLY A 60 -16.80 4.77 5.67
C GLY A 60 -17.56 5.12 4.39
N PHE A 61 -17.43 6.37 3.98
CA PHE A 61 -17.94 6.91 2.72
C PHE A 61 -16.80 7.67 2.04
N ILE A 62 -16.44 7.28 0.82
CA ILE A 62 -15.35 7.88 0.05
C ILE A 62 -15.92 8.35 -1.29
N LEU A 63 -16.14 9.65 -1.40
CA LEU A 63 -16.59 10.32 -2.61
C LEU A 63 -15.36 10.78 -3.42
N ASN A 64 -15.25 10.33 -4.66
CA ASN A 64 -14.25 10.82 -5.61
C ASN A 64 -14.96 11.46 -6.80
N LEU A 65 -14.73 12.76 -7.01
CA LEU A 65 -15.19 13.50 -8.18
C LEU A 65 -13.97 13.97 -8.94
N LYS A 66 -13.80 13.51 -10.18
CA LYS A 66 -12.66 13.85 -11.02
C LYS A 66 -13.16 14.50 -12.28
N SER A 67 -12.75 15.73 -12.56
CA SER A 67 -13.06 16.35 -13.86
C SER A 67 -12.30 15.63 -14.99
N GLY A 68 -12.71 15.88 -16.23
CA GLY A 68 -11.80 15.73 -17.37
C GLY A 68 -10.73 16.82 -17.40
N PHE A 69 -10.13 17.05 -18.57
CA PHE A 69 -9.26 18.20 -18.82
C PHE A 69 -9.94 19.14 -19.81
N THR A 70 -9.77 20.45 -19.64
CA THR A 70 -10.19 21.44 -20.65
C THR A 70 -9.53 21.16 -21.99
N GLU A 71 -10.23 21.48 -23.09
CA GLU A 71 -9.66 21.38 -24.44
C GLU A 71 -8.48 22.34 -24.62
N GLY A 72 -7.54 21.96 -25.49
CA GLY A 72 -6.35 22.74 -25.83
C GLY A 72 -5.04 21.97 -25.61
N PRO A 73 -3.89 22.58 -25.99
CA PRO A 73 -2.57 21.97 -25.83
C PRO A 73 -2.18 21.79 -24.35
N VAL A 74 -2.68 22.67 -23.48
CA VAL A 74 -2.56 22.57 -22.02
C VAL A 74 -3.97 22.43 -21.46
N GLY A 75 -4.25 21.25 -20.90
CA GLY A 75 -5.54 20.96 -20.28
C GLY A 75 -5.50 21.19 -18.78
N PHE A 76 -6.55 21.80 -18.23
CA PHE A 76 -6.72 22.01 -16.80
C PHE A 76 -7.87 21.16 -16.27
N GLY A 77 -7.75 20.69 -15.03
CA GLY A 77 -8.77 19.91 -14.35
C GLY A 77 -8.76 20.14 -12.85
N LEU A 78 -9.79 19.59 -12.19
CA LEU A 78 -9.99 19.64 -10.75
C LEU A 78 -10.52 18.30 -10.25
N ASP A 79 -9.90 17.78 -9.21
CA ASP A 79 -10.35 16.59 -8.48
C ASP A 79 -10.76 17.00 -7.07
N LEU A 80 -11.84 16.38 -6.58
CA LEU A 80 -12.36 16.51 -5.22
C LEU A 80 -12.48 15.12 -4.60
N GLN A 81 -12.01 14.98 -3.37
CA GLN A 81 -12.19 13.79 -2.56
C GLN A 81 -12.83 14.14 -1.22
N GLY A 82 -14.03 13.64 -0.99
CA GLY A 82 -14.69 13.72 0.31
C GLY A 82 -14.61 12.39 1.03
N MET A 83 -14.21 12.38 2.29
CA MET A 83 -14.19 11.17 3.10
C MET A 83 -14.93 11.40 4.42
N LEU A 84 -15.72 10.43 4.85
CA LEU A 84 -16.46 10.43 6.11
C LEU A 84 -16.35 9.05 6.74
N GLY A 85 -15.97 9.00 8.02
CA GLY A 85 -16.03 7.80 8.85
C GLY A 85 -17.02 7.99 9.99
N VAL A 86 -17.78 6.94 10.29
CA VAL A 86 -18.80 6.89 11.34
C VAL A 86 -18.56 5.66 12.20
N GLN A 87 -18.51 5.84 13.52
CA GLN A 87 -18.37 4.78 14.49
C GLN A 87 -19.65 3.93 14.56
N LEU A 88 -19.49 2.61 14.57
CA LEU A 88 -20.56 1.65 14.86
C LEU A 88 -20.32 0.96 16.22
N ASP A 89 -19.07 0.61 16.54
CA ASP A 89 -18.65 0.09 17.85
C ASP A 89 -17.21 0.54 18.17
N SER A 90 -17.00 1.06 19.37
CA SER A 90 -15.67 1.31 19.95
C SER A 90 -15.83 1.62 21.44
N SER A 91 -14.76 1.49 22.21
CA SER A 91 -14.72 1.80 23.64
C SER A 91 -13.29 2.10 24.07
N ARG A 92 -13.10 2.87 25.17
CA ARG A 92 -11.78 3.35 25.63
C ARG A 92 -10.72 2.25 25.80
N ASP A 93 -11.14 1.05 26.19
CA ASP A 93 -10.30 -0.13 26.37
C ASP A 93 -9.84 -0.77 25.04
N ARG A 94 -10.47 -0.45 23.90
CA ARG A 94 -10.24 -1.09 22.59
C ARG A 94 -10.01 -0.13 21.43
N VAL A 95 -10.04 1.19 21.64
CA VAL A 95 -9.76 2.22 20.60
C VAL A 95 -8.40 2.05 19.95
N GLY A 96 -8.11 2.75 18.85
CA GLY A 96 -6.75 2.87 18.31
C GLY A 96 -6.39 1.77 17.32
N THR A 97 -7.39 1.31 16.56
CA THR A 97 -7.17 0.40 15.42
C THR A 97 -6.68 1.15 14.18
N GLY A 98 -6.85 2.48 14.14
CA GLY A 98 -6.67 3.32 12.96
C GLY A 98 -7.90 3.40 12.06
N LEU A 99 -9.06 2.89 12.49
CA LEU A 99 -10.34 3.12 11.79
C LEU A 99 -10.98 4.47 12.17
N LEU A 100 -10.77 4.91 13.42
CA LEU A 100 -11.38 6.10 14.01
C LEU A 100 -10.30 6.92 14.74
N PRO A 101 -10.35 8.27 14.67
CA PRO A 101 -9.48 9.11 15.47
C PRO A 101 -9.68 8.90 16.97
N VAL A 102 -8.59 8.91 17.75
CA VAL A 102 -8.64 8.86 19.22
C VAL A 102 -8.56 10.28 19.79
N GLN A 103 -9.56 10.68 20.56
CA GLN A 103 -9.62 12.01 21.17
C GLN A 103 -8.64 12.11 22.35
N ARG A 104 -7.68 13.04 22.28
CA ARG A 104 -6.61 13.17 23.29
C ARG A 104 -7.11 13.40 24.73
N GLY A 105 -8.23 14.10 24.90
CA GLY A 105 -8.76 14.44 26.23
C GLY A 105 -9.52 13.29 26.91
N SER A 106 -10.36 12.56 26.17
CA SER A 106 -11.18 11.47 26.72
C SER A 106 -10.55 10.09 26.54
N GLY A 107 -9.68 9.91 25.53
CA GLY A 107 -9.24 8.59 25.09
C GLY A 107 -10.33 7.77 24.39
N GLU A 108 -11.45 8.40 24.03
CA GLU A 108 -12.52 7.77 23.25
C GLU A 108 -12.29 7.95 21.76
N ALA A 109 -12.81 7.01 20.96
CA ALA A 109 -12.90 7.18 19.52
C ALA A 109 -13.87 8.32 19.19
N ALA A 110 -13.62 9.04 18.09
CA ALA A 110 -14.60 9.97 17.55
C ALA A 110 -15.83 9.22 17.01
N GLN A 111 -17.03 9.75 17.27
CA GLN A 111 -18.28 9.18 16.74
C GLN A 111 -18.36 9.33 15.22
N GLU A 112 -17.82 10.41 14.69
CA GLU A 112 -17.67 10.65 13.27
C GLU A 112 -16.45 11.55 13.00
N TYR A 113 -15.91 11.47 11.78
CA TYR A 113 -14.83 12.34 11.31
C TYR A 113 -14.88 12.47 9.80
N SER A 114 -14.47 13.62 9.27
CA SER A 114 -14.50 13.86 7.82
C SER A 114 -13.33 14.68 7.34
N GLU A 115 -13.02 14.49 6.06
CA GLU A 115 -11.91 15.12 5.35
C GLU A 115 -12.36 15.56 3.95
N LEU A 116 -11.79 16.66 3.47
CA LEU A 116 -11.98 17.14 2.11
C LEU A 116 -10.61 17.43 1.48
N GLY A 117 -10.31 16.69 0.42
CA GLY A 117 -9.16 16.90 -0.45
C GLY A 117 -9.57 17.59 -1.74
N ILE A 118 -8.74 18.54 -2.20
CA ILE A 118 -8.91 19.24 -3.48
C ILE A 118 -7.57 19.23 -4.21
N THR A 119 -7.61 18.96 -5.51
CA THR A 119 -6.40 18.81 -6.34
C THR A 119 -6.61 19.47 -7.68
N GLY A 120 -5.82 20.50 -7.97
CA GLY A 120 -5.72 21.04 -9.32
C GLY A 120 -4.81 20.16 -10.17
N LYS A 121 -5.19 19.93 -11.43
CA LYS A 121 -4.38 19.13 -12.36
C LYS A 121 -4.16 19.85 -13.68
N VAL A 122 -2.95 19.73 -14.22
CA VAL A 122 -2.53 20.28 -15.51
C VAL A 122 -1.98 19.15 -16.36
N ARG A 123 -2.35 19.09 -17.64
CA ARG A 123 -1.83 18.11 -18.60
C ARG A 123 -1.26 18.80 -19.82
N TYR A 124 -0.06 18.38 -20.23
CA TYR A 124 0.52 18.69 -21.52
C TYR A 124 1.05 17.39 -22.13
N SER A 125 0.57 17.03 -23.33
CA SER A 125 0.85 15.73 -23.95
C SER A 125 0.48 14.56 -23.01
N LYS A 126 1.44 13.70 -22.63
CA LYS A 126 1.28 12.60 -21.67
C LYS A 126 1.94 12.89 -20.32
N THR A 127 2.15 14.18 -20.03
CA THR A 127 2.66 14.66 -18.75
C THR A 127 1.53 15.34 -17.98
N GLU A 128 1.33 14.90 -16.74
CA GLU A 128 0.34 15.45 -15.81
C GLU A 128 1.02 15.92 -14.53
N LEU A 129 0.67 17.13 -14.09
CA LEU A 129 1.02 17.68 -12.78
C LEU A 129 -0.25 17.77 -11.93
N HIS A 130 -0.22 17.22 -10.73
CA HIS A 130 -1.28 17.28 -9.74
C HIS A 130 -0.79 18.08 -8.53
N VAL A 131 -1.53 19.10 -8.09
CA VAL A 131 -1.16 19.96 -6.96
C VAL A 131 -2.33 20.09 -6.00
N GLY A 132 -2.10 19.75 -4.73
CA GLY A 132 -3.14 19.72 -3.69
C GLY A 132 -3.06 18.41 -2.90
N THR A 133 -4.20 17.75 -2.71
CA THR A 133 -4.27 16.44 -2.06
C THR A 133 -3.86 15.32 -3.02
N VAL A 134 -2.78 14.60 -2.70
CA VAL A 134 -2.27 13.51 -3.53
C VAL A 134 -2.15 12.23 -2.71
N MET A 135 -2.22 11.08 -3.40
CA MET A 135 -2.09 9.75 -2.80
C MET A 135 -1.05 8.96 -3.58
N PRO A 136 0.25 9.17 -3.29
CA PRO A 136 1.32 8.47 -3.98
C PRO A 136 1.18 6.95 -3.79
N ARG A 137 1.50 6.20 -4.86
CA ARG A 137 1.61 4.74 -4.84
C ARG A 137 2.90 4.36 -5.55
N LEU A 138 4.01 4.67 -4.89
CA LEU A 138 5.38 4.52 -5.37
C LEU A 138 6.12 3.56 -4.46
N PRO A 139 7.17 2.87 -4.92
CA PRO A 139 7.98 2.01 -4.07
C PRO A 139 8.52 2.70 -2.80
N ILE A 140 8.79 4.00 -2.88
CA ILE A 140 9.32 4.84 -1.78
C ILE A 140 8.23 5.49 -0.92
N LEU A 141 6.96 5.42 -1.32
CA LEU A 141 5.84 5.99 -0.58
C LEU A 141 4.50 5.45 -1.10
N ILE A 142 3.80 4.68 -0.27
CA ILE A 142 2.43 4.23 -0.55
C ILE A 142 1.49 4.83 0.49
N SER A 143 0.63 5.73 0.05
CA SER A 143 -0.52 6.22 0.83
C SER A 143 -1.34 5.03 1.30
N SER A 144 -1.46 4.84 2.61
CA SER A 144 -2.08 3.62 3.14
C SER A 144 -3.58 3.53 2.87
N PRO A 145 -4.04 2.44 2.22
CA PRO A 145 -5.44 2.10 2.11
C PRO A 145 -5.89 1.08 3.17
N ALA A 146 -5.05 0.79 4.18
CA ALA A 146 -5.18 -0.42 5.00
C ALA A 146 -6.23 -0.33 6.12
N ARG A 147 -6.92 0.81 6.24
CA ARG A 147 -7.95 1.10 7.26
C ARG A 147 -9.24 1.62 6.60
N LEU A 148 -10.05 2.38 7.36
CA LEU A 148 -11.36 2.84 6.91
C LEU A 148 -11.20 3.82 5.73
N LEU A 149 -10.52 4.93 5.99
CA LEU A 149 -10.21 5.97 5.03
C LEU A 149 -8.76 5.86 4.58
N TRP A 150 -8.40 6.65 3.57
CA TRP A 150 -7.07 6.64 3.00
C TRP A 150 -6.19 7.69 3.67
N GLN A 151 -4.93 7.35 3.90
CA GLN A 151 -3.92 8.38 4.15
C GLN A 151 -3.80 9.26 2.91
N THR A 152 -3.57 10.56 3.09
CA THR A 152 -3.30 11.48 1.98
C THR A 152 -2.11 12.38 2.27
N PHE A 153 -1.54 12.98 1.22
CA PHE A 153 -0.45 13.93 1.31
C PHE A 153 -0.83 15.25 0.66
N ARG A 154 -0.17 16.34 1.06
CA ARG A 154 -0.30 17.65 0.41
C ARG A 154 0.99 17.98 -0.32
N GLY A 155 0.89 18.39 -1.58
CA GLY A 155 2.04 18.75 -2.37
C GLY A 155 1.78 18.74 -3.87
N GLY A 156 2.85 18.55 -4.64
CA GLY A 156 2.85 18.40 -6.10
C GLY A 156 3.37 17.03 -6.52
N HIS A 157 2.70 16.38 -7.47
CA HIS A 157 3.12 15.11 -8.07
C HIS A 157 3.03 15.22 -9.59
N LEU A 158 4.18 15.12 -10.25
CA LEU A 158 4.34 15.08 -11.69
C LEU A 158 4.47 13.63 -12.16
N ARG A 159 3.79 13.27 -13.24
CA ARG A 159 3.95 12.01 -13.95
C ARG A 159 4.03 12.24 -15.45
N SER A 160 5.01 11.62 -16.11
CA SER A 160 5.19 11.70 -17.56
C SER A 160 5.29 10.31 -18.19
N GLN A 161 4.61 10.13 -19.32
CA GLN A 161 4.71 8.96 -20.19
C GLN A 161 5.02 9.36 -21.65
N ASP A 162 5.69 10.50 -21.85
CA ASP A 162 6.03 11.00 -23.18
C ASP A 162 7.10 10.15 -23.88
N ILE A 163 7.96 9.49 -23.11
CA ILE A 163 8.97 8.56 -23.63
C ILE A 163 8.39 7.14 -23.65
N GLN A 164 8.45 6.48 -24.80
CA GLN A 164 7.90 5.13 -24.96
C GLN A 164 8.54 4.14 -23.97
N GLY A 165 7.69 3.41 -23.24
CA GLY A 165 8.11 2.41 -22.27
C GLY A 165 8.60 2.98 -20.94
N LEU A 166 8.75 4.30 -20.80
CA LEU A 166 9.22 4.96 -19.59
C LEU A 166 8.10 5.75 -18.93
N SER A 167 7.87 5.51 -17.64
CA SER A 167 7.00 6.31 -16.78
C SER A 167 7.88 7.06 -15.79
N LEU A 168 8.06 8.36 -16.00
CA LEU A 168 8.81 9.24 -15.10
C LEU A 168 7.88 9.83 -14.06
N GLN A 169 8.31 9.89 -12.80
CA GLN A 169 7.53 10.45 -11.70
C GLN A 169 8.43 11.26 -10.79
N GLY A 170 7.94 12.41 -10.34
CA GLY A 170 8.64 13.21 -9.34
C GLY A 170 7.68 14.08 -8.56
N GLY A 171 8.08 14.53 -7.39
CA GLY A 171 7.19 15.32 -6.57
C GLY A 171 7.85 15.92 -5.34
N TYR A 172 7.07 16.78 -4.71
CA TYR A 172 7.36 17.46 -3.46
C TYR A 172 6.12 17.39 -2.60
N LEU A 173 6.25 16.88 -1.37
CA LEU A 173 5.17 16.80 -0.39
C LEU A 173 5.64 17.50 0.88
N ASN A 174 4.74 18.23 1.55
CA ASN A 174 5.10 18.95 2.78
C ASN A 174 4.23 18.60 3.99
N ARG A 175 3.09 17.96 3.77
CA ARG A 175 2.20 17.53 4.86
C ARG A 175 1.60 16.17 4.56
N MET A 176 1.24 15.46 5.61
CA MET A 176 0.41 14.25 5.53
C MET A 176 -0.86 14.42 6.34
N ASN A 177 -1.93 13.77 5.92
CA ASN A 177 -3.09 13.50 6.74
C ASN A 177 -3.18 11.99 6.95
N GLN A 178 -3.16 11.56 8.21
CA GLN A 178 -3.25 10.15 8.57
C GLN A 178 -4.66 9.63 8.32
N ARG A 179 -4.77 8.32 8.05
CA ARG A 179 -6.03 7.62 7.78
C ARG A 179 -7.08 7.70 8.91
N ASP A 180 -6.66 8.11 10.10
CA ASP A 180 -7.44 8.28 11.33
C ASP A 180 -7.26 9.69 11.92
N SER A 181 -7.09 10.71 11.06
CA SER A 181 -7.01 12.12 11.44
C SER A 181 -7.88 13.01 10.54
N THR A 182 -8.04 14.29 10.89
CA THR A 182 -8.81 15.27 10.12
C THR A 182 -7.98 16.49 9.70
N ASP A 183 -6.69 16.53 10.03
CA ASP A 183 -5.81 17.65 9.78
C ASP A 183 -4.49 17.26 9.11
N TYR A 184 -3.97 18.18 8.31
CA TYR A 184 -2.65 18.03 7.69
C TYR A 184 -1.54 18.40 8.68
N GLN A 185 -0.70 17.42 8.98
CA GLN A 185 0.41 17.51 9.93
C GLN A 185 1.74 17.45 9.18
N LYS A 186 2.84 17.80 9.88
CA LYS A 186 4.19 17.57 9.35
C LYS A 186 4.42 16.09 9.08
N ILE A 187 5.35 15.79 8.17
CA ILE A 187 5.66 14.40 7.83
C ILE A 187 6.57 13.84 8.93
N THR A 188 6.31 12.63 9.39
CA THR A 188 7.06 11.93 10.45
C THR A 188 7.42 10.53 9.99
N ILE A 189 8.41 9.95 10.65
CA ILE A 189 8.90 8.59 10.41
C ILE A 189 8.13 7.56 11.25
N ALA A 190 7.93 6.37 10.70
CA ALA A 190 7.39 5.24 11.46
C ALA A 190 8.42 4.73 12.48
N ALA A 191 8.02 4.59 13.73
CA ALA A 191 8.92 4.14 14.81
C ALA A 191 8.39 2.95 15.65
N PRO A 192 7.82 1.89 15.03
CA PRO A 192 7.44 0.70 15.80
C PRO A 192 8.69 0.10 16.48
N ASN A 193 8.51 -0.47 17.67
CA ASN A 193 9.58 -1.00 18.51
C ASN A 193 10.67 0.03 18.89
N GLY A 194 10.43 1.32 18.69
CA GLY A 194 11.44 2.36 18.92
C GLY A 194 12.63 2.24 17.98
N ARG A 195 12.42 1.77 16.74
CA ARG A 195 13.43 1.71 15.68
C ARG A 195 14.06 3.09 15.40
N PHE A 196 13.29 4.16 15.60
CA PHE A 196 13.66 5.56 15.38
C PHE A 196 12.98 6.47 16.42
N ASP A 197 13.35 7.75 16.47
CA ASP A 197 12.57 8.76 17.19
C ASP A 197 11.29 9.13 16.40
N GLY A 198 10.16 8.56 16.81
CA GLY A 198 8.85 8.81 16.18
C GLY A 198 8.30 10.22 16.38
N THR A 199 8.97 11.08 17.15
CA THR A 199 8.62 12.50 17.28
C THR A 199 9.33 13.38 16.25
N ALA A 200 10.28 12.82 15.49
CA ALA A 200 10.97 13.54 14.42
C ALA A 200 9.97 13.97 13.32
N GLU A 201 9.95 15.27 13.06
CA GLU A 201 9.12 15.91 12.04
C GLU A 201 9.99 16.48 10.92
N SER A 202 9.49 16.38 9.70
CA SER A 202 10.06 16.94 8.49
C SER A 202 9.05 17.83 7.78
N ASP A 203 9.55 18.90 7.16
CA ASP A 203 8.76 19.85 6.39
C ASP A 203 8.72 19.51 4.89
N GLU A 204 9.57 18.59 4.44
CA GLU A 204 9.78 18.31 3.02
C GLU A 204 10.03 16.82 2.75
N PHE A 205 9.29 16.28 1.78
CA PHE A 205 9.58 15.01 1.14
C PHE A 205 9.68 15.20 -0.37
N ILE A 206 10.88 15.03 -0.94
CA ILE A 206 11.12 15.10 -2.38
C ILE A 206 11.39 13.70 -2.91
N PHE A 207 10.86 13.40 -4.10
CA PHE A 207 11.17 12.16 -4.79
C PHE A 207 11.27 12.34 -6.30
N LEU A 208 12.04 11.46 -6.93
CA LEU A 208 12.14 11.29 -8.37
C LEU A 208 12.35 9.81 -8.67
N GLY A 209 11.71 9.30 -9.70
CA GLY A 209 11.94 7.92 -10.13
C GLY A 209 11.27 7.58 -11.44
N SER A 210 11.43 6.32 -11.83
CA SER A 210 10.96 5.82 -13.10
C SER A 210 10.68 4.33 -13.06
N ASP A 211 9.72 3.93 -13.90
CA ASP A 211 9.51 2.55 -14.31
C ASP A 211 9.77 2.45 -15.82
N TYR A 212 10.63 1.53 -16.23
CA TYR A 212 10.97 1.28 -17.61
C TYR A 212 10.61 -0.15 -18.02
N ALA A 213 9.64 -0.27 -18.93
CA ALA A 213 9.27 -1.52 -19.57
C ALA A 213 10.34 -1.90 -20.62
N LEU A 214 11.48 -2.40 -20.16
CA LEU A 214 12.63 -2.81 -20.99
C LEU A 214 12.22 -3.84 -22.05
N THR A 215 11.31 -4.75 -21.69
CA THR A 215 10.62 -5.64 -22.65
C THR A 215 9.15 -5.78 -22.26
N LYS A 216 8.35 -6.51 -23.06
CA LYS A 216 6.97 -6.87 -22.69
C LYS A 216 6.89 -7.71 -21.40
N ALA A 217 7.96 -8.39 -21.02
CA ALA A 217 8.02 -9.28 -19.87
C ALA A 217 8.76 -8.66 -18.67
N LEU A 218 9.65 -7.69 -18.89
CA LEU A 218 10.56 -7.16 -17.88
C LEU A 218 10.37 -5.66 -17.69
N THR A 219 10.03 -5.26 -16.46
CA THR A 219 10.02 -3.87 -16.01
C THR A 219 11.14 -3.67 -15.00
N LEU A 220 11.92 -2.61 -15.18
CA LEU A 220 12.93 -2.13 -14.24
C LEU A 220 12.44 -0.84 -13.59
N SER A 221 12.73 -0.66 -12.32
CA SER A 221 12.28 0.50 -11.56
C SER A 221 13.47 1.10 -10.80
N TYR A 222 13.55 2.43 -10.78
CA TYR A 222 14.50 3.15 -9.93
C TYR A 222 13.80 4.37 -9.33
N TYR A 223 13.91 4.55 -8.01
CA TYR A 223 13.39 5.70 -7.30
C TYR A 223 14.41 6.20 -6.29
N HIS A 224 14.48 7.51 -6.13
CA HIS A 224 15.20 8.19 -5.06
C HIS A 224 14.22 9.11 -4.33
N ALA A 225 14.26 9.08 -3.01
CA ALA A 225 13.45 9.93 -2.16
C ALA A 225 14.25 10.44 -0.97
N ARG A 226 13.85 11.61 -0.47
CA ARG A 226 14.46 12.29 0.66
C ARG A 226 13.38 12.85 1.55
N LEU A 227 13.39 12.43 2.82
CA LEU A 227 12.64 13.05 3.90
C LEU A 227 13.61 13.94 4.67
N ASP A 228 13.46 15.25 4.47
CA ASP A 228 14.39 16.28 4.93
C ASP A 228 14.67 16.16 6.42
N GLU A 229 15.96 16.18 6.78
CA GLU A 229 16.52 16.07 8.13
C GLU A 229 16.29 14.72 8.83
N ILE A 230 15.89 13.69 8.08
CA ILE A 230 15.57 12.37 8.62
C ILE A 230 16.29 11.26 7.84
N TYR A 231 15.92 11.02 6.58
CA TYR A 231 16.49 9.93 5.79
C TYR A 231 16.41 10.19 4.29
N GLN A 232 17.33 9.59 3.55
CA GLN A 232 17.24 9.42 2.10
C GLN A 232 17.19 7.93 1.74
N GLN A 233 16.52 7.60 0.64
CA GLN A 233 16.30 6.21 0.26
C GLN A 233 16.35 6.06 -1.27
N ASN A 234 17.17 5.12 -1.72
CA ASN A 234 17.15 4.62 -3.08
C ASN A 234 16.40 3.30 -3.14
N TYR A 235 15.62 3.11 -4.20
CA TYR A 235 14.95 1.85 -4.52
C TYR A 235 15.33 1.39 -5.92
N LEU A 236 15.71 0.12 -6.04
CA LEU A 236 15.86 -0.58 -7.31
C LEU A 236 14.89 -1.75 -7.36
N GLY A 237 14.16 -1.88 -8.45
CA GLY A 237 13.16 -2.91 -8.65
C GLY A 237 13.29 -3.61 -9.99
N ALA A 238 12.95 -4.90 -10.03
CA ALA A 238 12.76 -5.62 -11.28
C ALA A 238 11.60 -6.61 -11.16
N ILE A 239 10.64 -6.50 -12.08
CA ILE A 239 9.55 -7.46 -12.23
C ILE A 239 9.69 -8.13 -13.59
N HIS A 240 9.86 -9.45 -13.60
CA HIS A 240 9.93 -10.27 -14.80
C HIS A 240 8.79 -11.27 -14.82
N GLN A 241 7.91 -11.23 -15.82
CA GLN A 241 6.77 -12.12 -15.97
C GLN A 241 6.75 -12.75 -17.35
N PHE A 242 6.83 -14.07 -17.42
CA PHE A 242 6.92 -14.81 -18.68
C PHE A 242 6.16 -16.13 -18.61
N LYS A 243 5.81 -16.68 -19.78
CA LYS A 243 5.19 -18.00 -19.88
C LYS A 243 6.25 -19.09 -19.62
N LEU A 244 5.91 -20.04 -18.77
CA LEU A 244 6.75 -21.20 -18.48
C LEU A 244 5.88 -22.46 -18.57
N GLY A 245 6.05 -23.23 -19.64
CA GLY A 245 5.18 -24.38 -19.94
C GLY A 245 3.70 -23.97 -20.05
N PRO A 246 2.76 -24.67 -19.39
CA PRO A 246 1.34 -24.32 -19.39
C PRO A 246 0.99 -23.13 -18.47
N GLY A 247 1.94 -22.68 -17.65
CA GLY A 247 1.72 -21.64 -16.64
C GLY A 247 2.43 -20.33 -16.94
N GLU A 248 2.51 -19.51 -15.91
CA GLU A 248 3.18 -18.22 -15.93
C GLU A 248 4.06 -18.07 -14.70
N PHE A 249 5.30 -17.65 -14.91
CA PHE A 249 6.28 -17.43 -13.87
C PHE A 249 6.51 -15.94 -13.68
N LYS A 250 6.58 -15.49 -12.42
CA LYS A 250 6.90 -14.12 -12.02
C LYS A 250 8.13 -14.14 -11.11
N THR A 251 9.10 -13.27 -11.40
CA THR A 251 10.16 -12.86 -10.48
C THR A 251 9.92 -11.42 -10.06
N ASP A 252 10.06 -11.14 -8.76
CA ASP A 252 9.95 -9.82 -8.15
C ASP A 252 11.21 -9.59 -7.31
N PHE A 253 12.01 -8.59 -7.68
CA PHE A 253 13.24 -8.20 -6.97
C PHE A 253 13.10 -6.76 -6.51
N ARG A 254 13.49 -6.50 -5.26
CA ARG A 254 13.39 -5.20 -4.61
C ARG A 254 14.60 -4.95 -3.75
N TRP A 255 15.22 -3.79 -3.91
CA TRP A 255 16.37 -3.40 -3.13
C TRP A 255 16.20 -1.96 -2.67
N PHE A 256 16.21 -1.75 -1.35
CA PHE A 256 16.27 -0.44 -0.74
C PHE A 256 17.65 -0.21 -0.13
N LEU A 257 18.16 1.01 -0.30
CA LEU A 257 19.36 1.54 0.35
C LEU A 257 18.92 2.81 1.05
N SER A 258 19.04 2.86 2.38
CA SER A 258 18.59 3.98 3.19
C SER A 258 19.73 4.48 4.06
N ASP A 259 19.95 5.79 4.02
CA ASP A 259 20.98 6.48 4.78
C ASP A 259 20.38 7.67 5.52
N GLU A 260 21.04 8.12 6.57
CA GLU A 260 20.72 9.36 7.27
C GLU A 260 20.78 10.56 6.32
N GLU A 261 19.90 11.54 6.55
CA GLU A 261 19.91 12.80 5.81
C GLU A 261 19.80 14.00 6.77
N GLY A 262 20.54 15.07 6.45
CA GLY A 262 20.61 16.28 7.26
C GLY A 262 21.18 16.01 8.66
N ASP A 263 20.55 16.60 9.68
CA ASP A 263 20.89 16.48 11.09
C ASP A 263 20.50 15.13 11.71
N GLY A 264 19.86 14.22 10.97
CA GLY A 264 19.49 12.89 11.48
C GLY A 264 18.51 12.94 12.66
N LYS A 265 17.45 13.75 12.57
CA LYS A 265 16.52 14.04 13.69
C LYS A 265 15.83 12.81 14.27
N ALA A 266 15.74 11.73 13.50
CA ALA A 266 15.13 10.47 13.93
C ALA A 266 16.13 9.46 14.56
N GLY A 267 17.41 9.84 14.65
CA GLY A 267 18.51 8.92 14.92
C GLY A 267 19.10 8.34 13.63
N SER A 268 20.18 7.56 13.82
CA SER A 268 20.96 6.99 12.72
C SER A 268 20.13 6.11 11.81
N VAL A 269 20.25 6.35 10.51
CA VAL A 269 19.73 5.50 9.44
C VAL A 269 20.90 4.94 8.64
N ASP A 270 21.03 3.63 8.69
CA ASP A 270 21.92 2.81 7.87
C ASP A 270 21.20 1.48 7.64
N ASN A 271 20.61 1.31 6.47
CA ASN A 271 19.86 0.10 6.15
C ASN A 271 19.96 -0.27 4.68
N GLN A 272 20.16 -1.56 4.46
CA GLN A 272 19.99 -2.20 3.18
C GLN A 272 18.95 -3.32 3.30
N TYR A 273 17.89 -3.25 2.50
CA TYR A 273 16.89 -4.31 2.37
C TYR A 273 17.00 -4.92 0.98
N VAL A 274 17.13 -6.25 0.88
CA VAL A 274 17.14 -6.99 -0.40
C VAL A 274 16.08 -8.08 -0.35
N GLY A 275 15.01 -7.91 -1.13
CA GLY A 275 13.90 -8.85 -1.23
C GLY A 275 13.79 -9.50 -2.60
N VAL A 276 13.44 -10.78 -2.61
CA VAL A 276 13.15 -11.54 -3.83
C VAL A 276 11.94 -12.46 -3.64
N ALA A 277 11.10 -12.57 -4.67
CA ALA A 277 10.03 -13.53 -4.72
C ALA A 277 9.88 -14.18 -6.11
N PHE A 278 9.45 -15.44 -6.10
CA PHE A 278 9.20 -16.26 -7.27
C PHE A 278 7.78 -16.81 -7.19
N GLY A 279 6.96 -16.55 -8.20
CA GLY A 279 5.58 -17.03 -8.28
C GLY A 279 5.34 -17.86 -9.53
N TYR A 280 4.64 -18.98 -9.40
CA TYR A 280 4.17 -19.76 -10.55
C TYR A 280 2.65 -19.90 -10.50
N LYS A 281 1.97 -19.45 -11.57
CA LYS A 281 0.53 -19.56 -11.76
C LYS A 281 0.20 -20.66 -12.76
N LEU A 282 -0.71 -21.56 -12.41
CA LEU A 282 -1.25 -22.60 -13.29
C LEU A 282 -2.75 -22.78 -13.00
N GLY A 283 -3.60 -22.53 -14.00
CA GLY A 283 -5.06 -22.54 -13.81
C GLY A 283 -5.49 -21.53 -12.74
N GLY A 284 -6.29 -21.99 -11.78
CA GLY A 284 -6.70 -21.20 -10.61
C GLY A 284 -5.63 -21.09 -9.52
N HIS A 285 -4.54 -21.84 -9.59
CA HIS A 285 -3.53 -21.92 -8.54
C HIS A 285 -2.38 -20.93 -8.78
N ARG A 286 -1.88 -20.31 -7.69
CA ARG A 286 -0.58 -19.64 -7.69
C ARG A 286 0.17 -19.98 -6.41
N LEU A 287 1.40 -20.45 -6.54
CA LEU A 287 2.34 -20.61 -5.43
C LEU A 287 3.42 -19.54 -5.57
N THR A 288 3.68 -18.81 -4.49
CA THR A 288 4.75 -17.81 -4.38
C THR A 288 5.65 -18.17 -3.22
N VAL A 289 6.97 -18.17 -3.46
CA VAL A 289 8.00 -18.30 -2.42
C VAL A 289 8.91 -17.09 -2.50
N GLY A 290 9.29 -16.53 -1.36
CA GLY A 290 10.16 -15.36 -1.34
C GLY A 290 10.67 -15.05 0.04
N GLY A 291 11.36 -13.94 0.17
CA GLY A 291 11.94 -13.48 1.42
C GLY A 291 12.74 -12.21 1.22
N ALA A 292 13.29 -11.70 2.31
CA ALA A 292 14.23 -10.61 2.26
C ALA A 292 15.28 -10.73 3.35
N LEU A 293 16.40 -10.06 3.10
CA LEU A 293 17.46 -9.84 4.06
C LEU A 293 17.55 -8.33 4.31
N SER A 294 17.53 -7.95 5.58
CA SER A 294 17.84 -6.60 6.05
C SER A 294 19.25 -6.62 6.64
N SER A 295 20.07 -5.60 6.36
CA SER A 295 21.42 -5.45 6.94
C SER A 295 21.73 -3.97 7.17
N GLY A 296 22.77 -3.69 7.95
CA GLY A 296 23.11 -2.34 8.42
C GLY A 296 22.68 -2.15 9.88
N ASP A 297 23.05 -1.02 10.47
CA ASP A 297 22.87 -0.78 11.91
C ASP A 297 21.44 -0.38 12.31
N SER A 298 20.54 -0.18 11.34
CA SER A 298 19.17 0.26 11.58
C SER A 298 18.11 -0.57 10.84
N ALA A 299 16.85 -0.40 11.25
CA ALA A 299 15.70 -0.90 10.50
C ALA A 299 15.51 -0.14 9.18
N MET A 300 14.67 -0.63 8.27
CA MET A 300 14.34 0.14 7.07
C MET A 300 13.39 1.31 7.42
N PRO A 301 13.73 2.58 7.15
CA PRO A 301 12.86 3.73 7.42
C PRO A 301 11.73 3.83 6.40
N TYR A 302 10.59 4.34 6.85
CA TYR A 302 9.43 4.71 6.03
C TYR A 302 8.57 5.76 6.74
N ILE A 303 7.77 6.51 5.98
CA ILE A 303 6.88 7.54 6.51
C ILE A 303 5.78 6.90 7.39
N ALA A 304 5.50 7.50 8.54
CA ALA A 304 4.50 7.02 9.48
C ALA A 304 3.11 6.86 8.84
N GLY A 305 2.45 5.74 9.12
CA GLY A 305 1.11 5.45 8.61
C GLY A 305 1.03 5.08 7.12
N SER A 306 2.13 5.19 6.38
CA SER A 306 2.24 4.69 4.99
C SER A 306 2.50 3.18 4.97
N GLU A 307 2.41 2.57 3.78
CA GLU A 307 2.72 1.14 3.60
C GLU A 307 4.09 0.98 2.93
N PRO A 308 5.03 0.20 3.51
CA PRO A 308 6.30 -0.07 2.87
C PRO A 308 6.13 -1.06 1.70
N HIS A 309 6.86 -0.85 0.60
CA HIS A 309 6.76 -1.66 -0.62
C HIS A 309 7.62 -2.94 -0.57
N LEU A 310 7.28 -3.85 0.34
CA LEU A 310 8.06 -5.06 0.68
C LEU A 310 7.58 -6.33 0.00
N ILE A 311 8.39 -7.39 0.06
CA ILE A 311 7.95 -8.73 -0.35
C ILE A 311 6.88 -9.28 0.62
N SER A 312 6.90 -8.86 1.88
CA SER A 312 5.92 -9.18 2.93
C SER A 312 4.63 -8.37 2.81
N GLU A 313 4.50 -7.49 1.80
CA GLU A 313 3.35 -6.61 1.59
C GLU A 313 2.00 -7.24 1.95
N TYR A 314 1.15 -6.45 2.61
CA TYR A 314 -0.14 -6.89 3.16
C TYR A 314 -0.04 -7.91 4.29
N ALA A 315 1.12 -8.11 4.91
CA ALA A 315 1.17 -8.66 6.26
C ALA A 315 0.28 -7.82 7.19
N LEU A 316 -0.42 -8.49 8.09
CA LEU A 316 -1.50 -7.89 8.86
C LEU A 316 -0.98 -7.32 10.19
N SER A 317 -0.10 -8.03 10.88
CA SER A 317 0.32 -7.68 12.23
C SER A 317 1.72 -7.06 12.28
N SER A 318 2.67 -7.53 11.45
CA SER A 318 4.04 -7.00 11.38
C SER A 318 4.53 -6.80 9.95
N GLU A 319 5.39 -5.81 9.71
CA GLU A 319 5.99 -5.57 8.40
C GLU A 319 7.22 -6.46 8.10
N PHE A 320 7.81 -7.13 9.10
CA PHE A 320 9.09 -7.86 9.00
C PHE A 320 10.25 -6.93 8.54
N LEU A 321 10.42 -5.84 9.29
CA LEU A 321 11.32 -4.71 8.96
C LEU A 321 12.26 -4.30 10.10
N ASN A 322 12.45 -5.13 11.12
CA ASN A 322 13.40 -4.80 12.18
C ASN A 322 14.84 -4.78 11.64
N ALA A 323 15.76 -4.20 12.42
CA ALA A 323 17.18 -4.22 12.10
C ALA A 323 17.68 -5.67 12.00
N ASP A 324 18.54 -5.93 11.01
CA ASP A 324 19.15 -7.23 10.69
C ASP A 324 18.17 -8.40 10.45
N GLU A 325 16.87 -8.11 10.30
CA GLU A 325 15.83 -9.13 10.16
C GLU A 325 15.91 -9.84 8.80
N HIS A 326 15.97 -11.16 8.87
CA HIS A 326 15.92 -12.06 7.72
C HIS A 326 14.62 -12.85 7.75
N TYR A 327 13.81 -12.72 6.71
CA TYR A 327 12.56 -13.47 6.64
C TYR A 327 12.36 -14.20 5.32
N TRP A 328 11.57 -15.26 5.38
CA TRP A 328 11.06 -15.97 4.22
C TRP A 328 9.55 -16.14 4.32
N ASN A 329 8.90 -16.33 3.17
CA ASN A 329 7.47 -16.54 3.06
C ASN A 329 7.11 -17.56 1.99
N VAL A 330 6.00 -18.25 2.25
CA VAL A 330 5.31 -19.09 1.28
C VAL A 330 3.86 -18.65 1.25
N ARG A 331 3.37 -18.33 0.05
CA ARG A 331 2.01 -17.88 -0.20
C ARG A 331 1.36 -18.72 -1.28
N TYR A 332 0.13 -19.14 -1.03
CA TYR A 332 -0.71 -19.84 -1.98
C TYR A 332 -2.00 -19.04 -2.22
N ASP A 333 -2.26 -18.70 -3.48
CA ASP A 333 -3.51 -18.07 -3.91
C ASP A 333 -4.33 -19.04 -4.76
N TYR A 334 -5.65 -18.98 -4.60
CA TYR A 334 -6.59 -19.73 -5.43
C TYR A 334 -7.72 -18.85 -5.96
N ASP A 335 -7.92 -18.88 -7.28
CA ASP A 335 -9.06 -18.30 -7.98
C ASP A 335 -10.11 -19.38 -8.25
N PHE A 336 -11.22 -19.30 -7.52
CA PHE A 336 -12.28 -20.31 -7.57
C PHE A 336 -13.13 -20.21 -8.86
N ALA A 337 -12.88 -19.24 -9.74
CA ALA A 337 -13.43 -19.27 -11.09
C ALA A 337 -13.05 -20.57 -11.82
N ALA A 338 -11.88 -21.15 -11.50
CA ALA A 338 -11.42 -22.43 -12.02
C ALA A 338 -12.34 -23.62 -11.67
N VAL A 339 -13.18 -23.49 -10.63
CA VAL A 339 -14.17 -24.49 -10.20
C VAL A 339 -15.61 -23.94 -10.28
N GLY A 340 -15.83 -22.90 -11.08
CA GLY A 340 -17.17 -22.38 -11.37
C GLY A 340 -17.74 -21.40 -10.34
N ILE A 341 -16.92 -20.85 -9.44
CA ILE A 341 -17.34 -19.83 -8.47
C ILE A 341 -16.62 -18.50 -8.78
N PRO A 342 -17.01 -17.80 -9.86
CA PRO A 342 -16.38 -16.54 -10.24
C PRO A 342 -16.56 -15.48 -9.15
N GLY A 343 -15.52 -14.69 -8.92
CA GLY A 343 -15.49 -13.64 -7.90
C GLY A 343 -15.00 -14.10 -6.53
N LEU A 344 -14.92 -15.42 -6.26
CA LEU A 344 -14.35 -15.96 -5.03
C LEU A 344 -12.85 -16.21 -5.19
N THR A 345 -12.07 -15.70 -4.25
CA THR A 345 -10.61 -15.87 -4.19
C THR A 345 -10.18 -16.20 -2.77
N GLY A 346 -9.16 -17.04 -2.62
CA GLY A 346 -8.57 -17.40 -1.34
C GLY A 346 -7.06 -17.21 -1.33
N MET A 347 -6.49 -16.86 -0.19
CA MET A 347 -5.05 -16.76 0.03
C MET A 347 -4.67 -17.36 1.37
N LEU A 348 -3.59 -18.13 1.38
CA LEU A 348 -2.89 -18.63 2.56
C LEU A 348 -1.45 -18.15 2.51
N ARG A 349 -0.91 -17.67 3.63
CA ARG A 349 0.51 -17.30 3.71
C ARG A 349 1.10 -17.69 5.06
N PHE A 350 2.36 -18.11 5.03
CA PHE A 350 3.20 -18.21 6.22
C PHE A 350 4.46 -17.40 6.02
N MET A 351 4.85 -16.66 7.06
CA MET A 351 6.05 -15.84 7.13
C MET A 351 6.82 -16.17 8.41
N ARG A 352 8.15 -16.20 8.33
CA ARG A 352 9.04 -16.38 9.48
C ARG A 352 10.23 -15.44 9.36
N GLY A 353 10.38 -14.54 10.32
CA GLY A 353 11.52 -13.65 10.53
C GLY A 353 12.42 -14.18 11.64
N THR A 354 13.72 -14.00 11.46
CA THR A 354 14.78 -14.39 12.39
C THR A 354 15.88 -13.34 12.38
N ASN A 355 16.81 -13.42 13.33
CA ASN A 355 17.93 -12.50 13.44
C ASN A 355 17.49 -11.04 13.69
N VAL A 356 16.33 -10.90 14.35
CA VAL A 356 15.76 -9.59 14.63
C VAL A 356 16.57 -8.92 15.75
N GLU A 357 17.10 -7.75 15.45
CA GLU A 357 17.79 -6.89 16.41
C GLU A 357 16.82 -5.85 16.98
N LEU A 358 16.72 -5.81 18.31
CA LEU A 358 15.90 -4.88 19.06
C LEU A 358 16.71 -4.21 20.17
N PRO A 359 16.28 -3.03 20.66
CA PRO A 359 16.81 -2.49 21.91
C PRO A 359 16.74 -3.52 23.06
N GLU A 360 17.72 -3.52 23.96
CA GLU A 360 17.81 -4.46 25.10
C GLU A 360 16.51 -4.54 25.91
N ARG A 361 15.84 -3.39 26.12
CA ARG A 361 14.55 -3.30 26.83
C ARG A 361 13.40 -4.06 26.14
N LEU A 362 13.58 -4.49 24.89
CA LEU A 362 12.63 -5.25 24.07
C LEU A 362 13.08 -6.69 23.78
N GLY A 363 14.22 -7.13 24.31
CA GLY A 363 14.73 -8.50 24.15
C GLY A 363 16.13 -8.60 23.54
N GLY A 364 16.69 -7.50 23.03
CA GLY A 364 18.04 -7.51 22.46
C GLY A 364 18.12 -8.28 21.14
N SER A 365 19.27 -8.90 20.90
CA SER A 365 19.66 -9.57 19.66
C SER A 365 19.02 -10.94 19.42
N GLY A 366 19.00 -11.37 18.15
CA GLY A 366 18.64 -12.73 17.76
C GLY A 366 17.16 -13.10 17.95
N GLN A 367 16.28 -12.12 17.95
CA GLN A 367 14.84 -12.32 18.13
C GLN A 367 14.19 -12.93 16.87
N SER A 368 12.93 -13.34 16.98
CA SER A 368 12.18 -13.95 15.88
C SER A 368 10.70 -13.60 15.90
N GLU A 369 10.08 -13.65 14.73
CA GLU A 369 8.66 -13.42 14.53
C GLU A 369 8.08 -14.33 13.44
N SER A 370 6.78 -14.56 13.45
CA SER A 370 6.08 -15.34 12.43
C SER A 370 4.63 -14.93 12.30
N GLU A 371 4.10 -15.03 11.09
CA GLU A 371 2.71 -14.71 10.81
C GLU A 371 2.10 -15.78 9.91
N ARG A 372 0.84 -16.13 10.19
CA ARG A 372 0.01 -17.02 9.37
C ARG A 372 -1.22 -16.27 8.94
N ASP A 373 -1.42 -16.15 7.64
CA ASP A 373 -2.56 -15.43 7.08
C ASP A 373 -3.52 -16.38 6.37
N LEU A 374 -4.80 -16.09 6.55
CA LEU A 374 -5.90 -16.59 5.74
C LEU A 374 -6.69 -15.39 5.23
N GLU A 375 -6.96 -15.36 3.94
CA GLU A 375 -7.90 -14.42 3.34
C GLU A 375 -8.90 -15.14 2.45
N LEU A 376 -10.17 -14.73 2.56
CA LEU A 376 -11.23 -15.10 1.64
C LEU A 376 -11.94 -13.83 1.17
N SER A 377 -12.02 -13.64 -0.15
CA SER A 377 -12.65 -12.48 -0.77
C SER A 377 -13.67 -12.94 -1.81
N TYR A 378 -14.87 -12.35 -1.80
CA TYR A 378 -15.93 -12.60 -2.77
C TYR A 378 -16.52 -11.31 -3.32
N VAL A 379 -16.56 -11.18 -4.64
CA VAL A 379 -17.30 -10.11 -5.33
C VAL A 379 -18.55 -10.69 -5.97
N VAL A 380 -19.72 -10.13 -5.65
CA VAL A 380 -20.98 -10.55 -6.25
C VAL A 380 -20.99 -10.21 -7.75
N GLN A 381 -21.19 -11.22 -8.60
CA GLN A 381 -21.00 -11.08 -10.04
C GLN A 381 -22.23 -10.54 -10.79
N SER A 382 -23.44 -10.71 -10.25
CA SER A 382 -24.70 -10.34 -10.92
C SER A 382 -25.83 -10.04 -9.94
N GLY A 383 -26.97 -9.59 -10.45
CA GLY A 383 -28.15 -9.25 -9.67
C GLY A 383 -28.06 -7.91 -8.94
N PRO A 384 -29.01 -7.63 -8.02
CA PRO A 384 -29.12 -6.33 -7.34
C PRO A 384 -27.90 -5.94 -6.50
N LEU A 385 -27.10 -6.92 -6.05
CA LEU A 385 -25.91 -6.71 -5.23
C LEU A 385 -24.61 -6.81 -6.05
N LYS A 386 -24.68 -6.79 -7.39
CA LYS A 386 -23.48 -6.86 -8.24
C LYS A 386 -22.44 -5.83 -7.79
N ASN A 387 -21.17 -6.24 -7.70
CA ASN A 387 -20.03 -5.47 -7.22
C ASN A 387 -19.96 -5.22 -5.71
N VAL A 388 -20.89 -5.75 -4.91
CA VAL A 388 -20.66 -5.84 -3.45
C VAL A 388 -19.51 -6.83 -3.22
N ALA A 389 -18.47 -6.37 -2.52
CA ALA A 389 -17.29 -7.14 -2.21
C ALA A 389 -17.24 -7.43 -0.71
N LEU A 390 -17.17 -8.72 -0.35
CA LEU A 390 -16.90 -9.19 1.01
C LEU A 390 -15.44 -9.66 1.08
N ARG A 391 -14.72 -9.24 2.10
CA ARG A 391 -13.35 -9.71 2.37
C ARG A 391 -13.18 -10.01 3.84
N VAL A 392 -12.75 -11.22 4.15
CA VAL A 392 -12.42 -11.67 5.50
C VAL A 392 -10.95 -12.03 5.52
N ARG A 393 -10.22 -11.47 6.48
CA ARG A 393 -8.81 -11.72 6.71
C ARG A 393 -8.61 -12.14 8.15
N ASN A 394 -7.78 -13.14 8.36
CA ASN A 394 -7.35 -13.58 9.68
C ASN A 394 -5.83 -13.74 9.68
N ALA A 395 -5.18 -13.22 10.71
CA ALA A 395 -3.77 -13.46 10.99
C ALA A 395 -3.61 -14.08 12.38
N ARG A 396 -2.63 -14.96 12.49
CA ARG A 396 -2.03 -15.32 13.77
C ARG A 396 -0.57 -14.92 13.74
N TYR A 397 -0.22 -13.95 14.58
CA TYR A 397 1.13 -13.41 14.69
C TYR A 397 1.74 -13.82 16.03
N GLN A 398 3.01 -14.21 16.00
CA GLN A 398 3.77 -14.63 17.18
C GLN A 398 5.21 -14.15 17.09
N ASN A 399 5.80 -13.71 18.20
CA ASN A 399 7.19 -13.30 18.29
C ASN A 399 7.84 -13.72 19.61
N SER A 400 9.14 -13.47 19.72
CA SER A 400 9.92 -13.67 20.95
C SER A 400 10.26 -12.37 21.68
N PHE A 401 9.66 -11.25 21.29
CA PHE A 401 9.98 -9.91 21.81
C PHE A 401 9.45 -9.75 23.23
N ALA A 402 9.92 -8.73 23.94
CA ALA A 402 9.36 -8.37 25.23
C ALA A 402 7.89 -7.90 25.10
N ALA A 403 7.08 -8.12 26.14
CA ALA A 403 5.65 -7.82 26.14
C ALA A 403 5.29 -6.34 25.94
N ASN A 404 6.26 -5.43 26.14
CA ASN A 404 6.14 -3.99 25.91
C ASN A 404 6.56 -3.54 24.50
N ALA A 405 6.88 -4.46 23.58
CA ALA A 405 7.11 -4.17 22.17
C ALA A 405 5.82 -3.65 21.49
N THR A 406 5.97 -2.93 20.38
CA THR A 406 4.83 -2.44 19.59
C THR A 406 4.11 -3.61 18.92
N MET A 407 4.87 -4.53 18.33
CA MET A 407 4.35 -5.80 17.81
C MET A 407 4.30 -6.82 18.94
N ARG A 408 3.14 -7.45 19.14
CA ARG A 408 2.89 -8.42 20.22
C ARG A 408 2.12 -9.60 19.64
N ASP A 409 2.27 -10.77 20.23
CA ASP A 409 1.47 -11.93 19.84
C ASP A 409 -0.02 -11.55 19.75
N ASP A 410 -0.64 -11.85 18.62
CA ASP A 410 -2.03 -11.52 18.39
C ASP A 410 -2.72 -12.52 17.46
N ASN A 411 -4.04 -12.57 17.61
CA ASN A 411 -4.92 -13.08 16.57
C ASN A 411 -5.71 -11.89 16.03
N GLU A 412 -5.49 -11.56 14.75
CA GLU A 412 -6.16 -10.45 14.11
C GLU A 412 -7.25 -10.92 13.16
N THR A 413 -8.40 -10.26 13.16
CA THR A 413 -9.49 -10.43 12.20
C THR A 413 -9.87 -9.09 11.60
N ARG A 414 -9.98 -9.06 10.27
CA ARG A 414 -10.52 -7.91 9.52
C ARG A 414 -11.67 -8.39 8.65
N VAL A 415 -12.80 -7.73 8.72
CA VAL A 415 -13.95 -7.97 7.84
C VAL A 415 -14.32 -6.68 7.13
N ASN A 416 -14.39 -6.73 5.81
CA ASN A 416 -14.76 -5.62 4.96
C ASN A 416 -15.97 -5.97 4.10
N VAL A 417 -16.92 -5.05 4.01
CA VAL A 417 -17.97 -5.05 2.99
C VAL A 417 -17.89 -3.73 2.24
N ASP A 418 -17.47 -3.81 0.97
CA ASP A 418 -17.24 -2.65 0.12
C ASP A 418 -18.22 -2.67 -1.05
N TYR A 419 -18.77 -1.50 -1.39
CA TYR A 419 -19.53 -1.29 -2.64
C TYR A 419 -19.16 0.07 -3.23
N THR A 420 -18.84 0.10 -4.52
CA THR A 420 -18.55 1.36 -5.22
C THR A 420 -19.65 1.65 -6.23
N TRP A 421 -20.40 2.71 -5.96
CA TRP A 421 -21.37 3.25 -6.89
C TRP A 421 -20.68 4.22 -7.85
N LYS A 422 -20.68 3.90 -9.14
CA LYS A 422 -20.37 4.86 -10.20
C LYS A 422 -21.55 5.81 -10.40
N LEU A 423 -21.35 7.09 -10.08
CA LEU A 423 -22.41 8.11 -10.10
C LEU A 423 -22.77 8.52 -11.53
N TRP A 424 -21.76 8.65 -12.42
CA TRP A 424 -21.89 8.83 -13.87
C TRP A 424 -20.69 8.24 -14.60
#